data_AF-A0A2S4RRB0-F1
#
_entry.id   AF-A0A2S4RRB0-F1
#
_cell.length_a   1.000
_cell.length_b   1.000
_cell.length_c   1.000
_cell.angle_alpha   90.00
_cell.angle_beta   90.00
_cell.angle_gamma   90.00
#
_symmetry.space_group_name_H-M   'P 1'
#
loop_
_entity.id
_entity.type
_entity.pdbx_description
1 polymer ?
#
loop_
_entity_poly.entity_id
_entity_poly.type
_entity_poly.pdbx_seq_one_letter_code
_entity_poly.pdbx_strand_id
1 'polypeptide(L)'
;MTDLAQLISSAVKASGADDSINKQLTEVLKKDLNDYVSLERLKNKLEVLYTFEKNYLELVKAYKEEIKFASTLQEDLRKERSKFFSETLKEVSETLSESQVDQSVASKWLKELVDSYTKSLDLSSSLIEEHTLDTIGKIRSEAKLSKPNLSSDNLE
;
A
#
# COMPACT_ATOMS: atom_id res chain seq x y z
N MET A 1 12.95 38.21 -14.75
CA MET A 1 13.92 37.11 -14.91
C MET A 1 14.53 37.23 -16.28
N THR A 2 15.85 37.38 -16.37
CA THR A 2 16.56 37.50 -17.65
C THR A 2 16.51 36.15 -18.36
N ASP A 3 15.99 36.13 -19.58
CA ASP A 3 15.89 34.93 -20.40
C ASP A 3 17.30 34.33 -20.64
N LEU A 4 17.45 33.02 -20.45
CA LEU A 4 18.70 32.29 -20.69
C LEU A 4 19.25 32.58 -22.09
N ALA A 5 18.37 32.76 -23.07
CA ALA A 5 18.73 33.13 -24.42
C ALA A 5 19.35 34.54 -24.54
N GLN A 6 18.92 35.49 -23.70
CA GLN A 6 19.51 36.83 -23.61
C GLN A 6 20.87 36.81 -22.92
N LEU A 7 21.04 35.99 -21.88
CA LEU A 7 22.32 35.80 -21.18
C LEU A 7 23.38 35.21 -22.11
N ILE A 8 23.06 34.13 -22.82
CA ILE A 8 23.98 33.50 -23.79
C ILE A 8 24.36 34.50 -24.88
N SER A 9 23.39 35.24 -25.44
CA SER A 9 23.69 36.23 -26.48
C SER A 9 24.58 37.38 -25.98
N SER A 10 24.39 37.83 -24.74
CA SER A 10 25.22 38.88 -24.14
C SER A 10 26.65 38.41 -23.86
N ALA A 11 26.82 37.18 -23.38
CA ALA A 11 28.13 36.59 -23.09
C ALA A 11 28.94 36.32 -24.37
N VAL A 12 28.28 35.82 -25.43
CA VAL A 12 28.93 35.58 -26.73
C VAL A 12 29.36 36.90 -27.37
N LYS A 13 28.51 37.94 -27.33
CA LYS A 13 28.90 39.29 -27.80
C LYS A 13 30.08 39.88 -27.03
N ALA A 14 30.14 39.65 -25.71
CA ALA A 14 31.26 40.09 -24.88
C ALA A 14 32.58 39.37 -25.17
N SER A 15 32.57 38.25 -25.91
CA SER A 15 33.78 37.51 -26.29
C SER A 15 34.55 38.14 -27.46
N GLY A 16 33.99 39.17 -28.13
CA GLY A 16 34.65 39.89 -29.23
C GLY A 16 34.73 39.11 -30.55
N ALA A 17 33.94 38.05 -30.73
CA ALA A 17 33.87 37.33 -32.00
C ALA A 17 33.12 38.13 -33.09
N ASP A 18 33.44 37.85 -34.36
CA ASP A 18 32.72 38.37 -35.55
C ASP A 18 31.23 38.00 -35.49
N ASP A 19 30.35 38.87 -36.00
CA ASP A 19 28.89 38.66 -36.09
C ASP A 19 28.46 37.30 -36.64
N SER A 20 29.18 36.75 -37.63
CA SER A 20 28.93 35.41 -38.19
C SER A 20 29.20 34.32 -37.14
N ILE A 21 30.36 34.41 -36.48
CA ILE A 21 30.80 33.48 -35.44
C ILE A 21 29.90 33.61 -34.19
N ASN A 22 29.51 34.84 -33.82
CA ASN A 22 28.61 35.11 -32.71
C ASN A 22 27.25 34.43 -32.89
N LYS A 23 26.67 34.53 -34.11
CA LYS A 23 25.38 33.88 -34.41
C LYS A 23 25.50 32.37 -34.32
N GLN A 24 26.53 31.79 -34.93
CA GLN A 24 26.73 30.35 -34.96
C GLN A 24 27.01 29.78 -33.56
N LEU A 25 27.85 30.47 -32.77
CA LEU A 25 28.18 30.08 -31.40
C LEU A 25 26.97 30.22 -30.47
N THR A 26 26.18 31.28 -30.63
CA THR A 26 24.94 31.49 -29.85
C THR A 26 23.93 30.38 -30.12
N GLU A 27 23.73 29.97 -31.38
CA GLU A 27 22.80 28.88 -31.72
C GLU A 27 23.27 27.54 -31.15
N VAL A 28 24.55 27.19 -31.31
CA VAL A 28 25.11 25.94 -30.78
C VAL A 28 24.98 25.90 -29.26
N LEU A 29 25.38 26.98 -28.57
CA LEU A 29 25.28 27.05 -27.11
C LEU A 29 23.83 26.99 -26.62
N LYS A 30 22.89 27.66 -27.30
CA LYS A 30 21.46 27.57 -26.94
C LYS A 30 20.95 26.15 -27.07
N LYS A 31 21.28 25.47 -28.16
CA LYS A 31 20.85 24.10 -28.42
C LYS A 31 21.42 23.15 -27.37
N ASP A 32 22.74 23.16 -27.17
CA ASP A 32 23.42 22.23 -26.26
C ASP A 32 23.00 22.45 -24.80
N LEU A 33 22.82 23.71 -24.35
CA LEU A 33 22.30 23.99 -23.01
C LEU A 33 20.85 23.57 -22.84
N ASN A 34 20.00 23.79 -23.84
CA ASN A 34 18.60 23.38 -23.76
C ASN A 34 18.45 21.86 -23.75
N ASP A 35 19.26 21.15 -24.54
CA ASP A 35 19.31 19.69 -24.56
C ASP A 35 19.83 19.16 -23.21
N TYR A 36 20.85 19.80 -22.61
CA TYR A 36 21.34 19.44 -21.28
C TYR A 36 20.30 19.67 -20.17
N VAL A 37 19.68 20.84 -20.12
CA VAL A 37 18.66 21.19 -19.11
C VAL A 37 17.43 20.29 -19.22
N SER A 38 16.97 20.01 -20.44
CA SER A 38 15.84 19.10 -20.67
C SER A 38 16.15 17.66 -20.25
N LEU A 39 17.36 17.18 -20.52
CA LEU A 39 17.81 15.86 -20.11
C LEU A 39 17.95 15.73 -18.60
N GLU A 40 18.48 16.76 -17.93
CA GLU A 40 18.60 16.77 -16.47
C GLU A 40 17.22 16.85 -15.80
N ARG A 41 16.29 17.65 -16.35
CA ARG A 41 14.90 17.69 -15.89
C ARG A 41 14.21 16.33 -16.05
N LEU A 42 14.46 15.63 -17.17
CA LEU A 42 13.92 14.30 -17.41
C LEU A 42 14.47 13.27 -16.41
N LYS A 43 15.78 13.31 -16.13
CA LYS A 43 16.41 12.45 -15.10
C LYS A 43 15.82 12.68 -13.72
N ASN A 44 15.67 13.93 -13.29
CA ASN A 44 15.08 14.26 -12.01
C ASN A 44 13.64 13.73 -11.91
N LYS A 45 12.84 13.91 -12.97
CA LYS A 45 11.48 13.36 -13.03
C LYS A 45 11.46 11.84 -12.95
N LEU A 46 12.39 11.18 -13.65
CA LEU A 46 12.51 9.73 -13.64
C LEU A 46 12.94 9.20 -12.27
N GLU A 47 13.86 9.87 -11.60
CA GLU A 47 14.32 9.51 -10.25
C GLU A 47 13.19 9.62 -9.21
N VAL A 48 12.40 10.69 -9.30
CA VAL A 48 11.21 10.87 -8.45
C VAL A 48 10.18 9.75 -8.68
N LEU A 49 9.89 9.43 -9.94
CA LEU A 49 8.97 8.33 -10.30
C LEU A 49 9.48 6.98 -9.81
N TYR A 50 10.77 6.69 -10.05
CA TYR A 50 11.40 5.45 -9.64
C TYR A 50 11.38 5.28 -8.12
N THR A 51 11.72 6.33 -7.38
CA THR A 51 11.71 6.32 -5.91
C THR A 51 10.30 6.10 -5.37
N PHE A 52 9.31 6.76 -5.97
CA PHE A 52 7.91 6.55 -5.61
C PHE A 52 7.46 5.10 -5.84
N GLU A 53 7.73 4.55 -7.02
CA GLU A 53 7.34 3.19 -7.37
C GLU A 53 8.06 2.14 -6.50
N LYS A 54 9.35 2.36 -6.23
CA LYS A 54 10.14 1.52 -5.32
C LYS A 54 9.55 1.52 -3.91
N ASN A 55 9.26 2.69 -3.36
CA ASN A 55 8.68 2.82 -2.01
C ASN A 55 7.31 2.15 -1.93
N TYR A 56 6.47 2.32 -2.95
CA TYR A 56 5.17 1.64 -3.03
C TYR A 56 5.33 0.11 -3.07
N LEU A 57 6.29 -0.41 -3.86
CA LEU A 57 6.57 -1.83 -3.94
C LEU A 57 7.10 -2.40 -2.61
N GLU A 58 7.95 -1.66 -1.90
CA GLU A 58 8.45 -2.02 -0.57
C GLU A 58 7.31 -2.06 0.45
N LEU A 59 6.39 -1.09 0.41
CA LEU A 59 5.19 -1.08 1.23
C LEU A 59 4.35 -2.35 0.99
N VAL A 60 4.04 -2.67 -0.26
CA VAL A 60 3.27 -3.87 -0.62
C VAL A 60 3.98 -5.15 -0.13
N LYS A 61 5.31 -5.22 -0.22
CA LYS A 61 6.09 -6.36 0.29
C LYS A 61 6.01 -6.47 1.81
N ALA A 62 6.11 -5.37 2.52
CA ALA A 62 6.06 -5.35 3.99
C ALA A 62 4.73 -5.90 4.52
N TYR A 63 3.62 -5.47 3.92
CA TYR A 63 2.28 -5.86 4.37
C TYR A 63 1.79 -7.20 3.79
N LYS A 64 2.49 -7.79 2.83
CA LYS A 64 2.10 -9.07 2.22
C LYS A 64 1.92 -10.18 3.25
N GLU A 65 2.86 -10.29 4.20
CA GLU A 65 2.80 -11.35 5.22
C GLU A 65 1.71 -11.07 6.25
N GLU A 66 1.44 -9.81 6.57
CA GLU A 66 0.34 -9.42 7.46
C GLU A 66 -1.04 -9.69 6.84
N ILE A 67 -1.20 -9.40 5.53
CA ILE A 67 -2.42 -9.72 4.78
C ILE A 67 -2.64 -11.23 4.72
N LYS A 68 -1.57 -12.01 4.47
CA LYS A 68 -1.65 -13.48 4.52
C LYS A 68 -2.04 -13.98 5.90
N PHE A 69 -1.41 -13.44 6.95
CA PHE A 69 -1.71 -13.81 8.33
C PHE A 69 -3.19 -13.58 8.66
N ALA A 70 -3.73 -12.41 8.34
CA ALA A 70 -5.16 -12.11 8.52
C ALA A 70 -6.06 -13.08 7.73
N SER A 71 -5.68 -13.40 6.48
CA SER A 71 -6.43 -14.34 5.63
C SER A 71 -6.43 -15.77 6.20
N THR A 72 -5.28 -16.26 6.67
CA THR A 72 -5.15 -17.57 7.31
C THR A 72 -5.99 -17.63 8.59
N LEU A 73 -5.93 -16.59 9.42
CA LEU A 73 -6.69 -16.54 10.67
C LEU A 73 -8.21 -16.54 10.43
N GLN A 74 -8.69 -15.83 9.39
CA GLN A 74 -10.10 -15.90 8.97
C GLN A 74 -10.49 -17.28 8.42
N GLU A 75 -9.58 -17.93 7.68
CA GLU A 75 -9.82 -19.28 7.16
C GLU A 75 -9.90 -20.31 8.29
N ASP A 76 -9.00 -20.24 9.26
CA ASP A 76 -8.97 -21.12 10.43
C ASP A 76 -10.22 -20.94 11.28
N LEU A 77 -10.68 -19.70 11.49
CA LEU A 77 -11.95 -19.43 12.18
C LEU A 77 -13.15 -20.07 11.44
N ARG A 78 -13.19 -20.01 10.10
CA ARG A 78 -14.25 -20.67 9.31
C ARG A 78 -14.18 -22.19 9.44
N LYS A 79 -12.98 -22.78 9.42
CA LYS A 79 -12.76 -24.22 9.62
C LYS A 79 -13.19 -24.66 11.01
N GLU A 80 -12.78 -23.95 12.04
CA GLU A 80 -13.16 -24.22 13.43
C GLU A 80 -14.67 -24.16 13.60
N ARG A 81 -15.32 -23.11 13.09
CA ARG A 81 -16.78 -22.99 13.09
C ARG A 81 -17.44 -24.19 12.42
N SER A 82 -16.98 -24.57 11.21
CA SER A 82 -17.54 -25.71 10.49
C SER A 82 -17.39 -27.00 11.31
N LYS A 83 -16.19 -27.26 11.83
CA LYS A 83 -15.88 -28.46 12.62
C LYS A 83 -16.74 -28.56 13.87
N PHE A 84 -16.92 -27.46 14.59
CA PHE A 84 -17.76 -27.44 15.78
C PHE A 84 -19.21 -27.85 15.48
N PHE A 85 -19.82 -27.28 14.44
CA PHE A 85 -21.21 -27.56 14.11
C PHE A 85 -21.42 -28.92 13.41
N SER A 86 -20.44 -29.44 12.66
CA SER A 86 -20.57 -30.71 11.95
C SER A 86 -20.15 -31.94 12.75
N GLU A 87 -19.14 -31.80 13.61
CA GLU A 87 -18.52 -32.92 14.33
C GLU A 87 -18.76 -32.78 15.83
N THR A 88 -18.17 -31.78 16.47
CA THR A 88 -18.11 -31.69 17.95
C THR A 88 -19.50 -31.60 18.58
N LEU A 89 -20.42 -30.82 18.01
CA LEU A 89 -21.78 -30.72 18.54
C LEU A 89 -22.52 -32.07 18.45
N LYS A 90 -22.28 -32.82 17.39
CA LYS A 90 -22.87 -34.15 17.18
C LYS A 90 -22.32 -35.14 18.19
N GLU A 91 -20.99 -35.19 18.37
CA GLU A 91 -20.32 -36.04 19.36
C GLU A 91 -20.80 -35.75 20.79
N VAL A 92 -20.94 -34.48 21.16
CA VAL A 92 -21.45 -34.09 22.49
C VAL A 92 -22.91 -34.51 22.66
N SER A 93 -23.73 -34.35 21.63
CA SER A 93 -25.14 -34.80 21.66
C SER A 93 -25.26 -36.33 21.79
N GLU A 94 -24.42 -37.09 21.07
CA GLU A 94 -24.37 -38.55 21.17
C GLU A 94 -23.92 -38.99 22.57
N THR A 95 -22.86 -38.37 23.10
CA THR A 95 -22.34 -38.66 24.45
C THR A 95 -23.38 -38.39 25.55
N LEU A 96 -24.15 -37.30 25.43
CA LEU A 96 -25.24 -36.98 26.38
C LEU A 96 -26.36 -38.02 26.33
N SER A 97 -26.68 -38.51 25.13
CA SER A 97 -27.68 -39.57 24.93
C SER A 97 -27.22 -40.91 25.50
N GLU A 98 -25.96 -41.29 25.28
CA GLU A 98 -25.37 -42.53 25.81
C GLU A 98 -25.28 -42.53 27.34
N SER A 99 -25.01 -41.36 27.92
CA SER A 99 -24.92 -41.15 29.36
C SER A 99 -26.29 -41.11 30.06
N GLN A 100 -27.39 -41.33 29.32
CA GLN A 100 -28.76 -41.30 29.83
C GLN A 100 -29.12 -40.02 30.58
N VAL A 101 -28.57 -38.87 30.14
CA VAL A 101 -28.93 -37.57 30.69
C VAL A 101 -30.37 -37.26 30.30
N ASP A 102 -31.15 -36.71 31.24
CA ASP A 102 -32.53 -36.29 30.96
C ASP A 102 -32.58 -35.34 29.75
N GLN A 103 -33.52 -35.60 28.84
CA GLN A 103 -33.62 -34.88 27.57
C GLN A 103 -33.76 -33.36 27.76
N SER A 104 -34.42 -32.90 28.84
CA SER A 104 -34.56 -31.47 29.12
C SER A 104 -33.24 -30.84 29.56
N VAL A 105 -32.44 -31.56 30.34
CA VAL A 105 -31.13 -31.12 30.82
C VAL A 105 -30.12 -31.12 29.67
N ALA A 106 -30.07 -32.20 28.88
CA ALA A 106 -29.21 -32.30 27.70
C ALA A 106 -29.49 -31.17 26.70
N SER A 107 -30.77 -30.89 26.43
CA SER A 107 -31.17 -29.80 25.53
C SER A 107 -30.73 -28.42 26.05
N LYS A 108 -30.79 -28.20 27.37
CA LYS A 108 -30.35 -26.94 27.98
C LYS A 108 -28.84 -26.76 27.88
N TRP A 109 -28.06 -27.79 28.19
CA TRP A 109 -26.61 -27.75 28.10
C TRP A 109 -26.11 -27.60 26.66
N LEU A 110 -26.74 -28.30 25.70
CA LEU A 110 -26.40 -28.12 24.28
C LEU A 110 -26.67 -26.68 23.83
N LYS A 111 -27.78 -26.08 24.25
CA LYS A 111 -28.08 -24.68 23.94
C LYS A 111 -27.05 -23.74 24.54
N GLU A 112 -26.73 -23.89 25.83
CA GLU A 112 -25.72 -23.07 26.50
C GLU A 112 -24.32 -23.22 25.86
N LEU A 113 -23.96 -24.44 25.44
CA LEU A 113 -22.71 -24.72 24.74
C LEU A 113 -22.67 -24.00 23.38
N VAL A 114 -23.72 -24.13 22.57
CA VAL A 114 -23.82 -23.46 21.27
C VAL A 114 -23.78 -21.94 21.45
N ASP A 115 -24.53 -21.38 22.39
CA ASP A 115 -24.58 -19.94 22.64
C ASP A 115 -23.21 -19.40 23.10
N SER A 116 -22.54 -20.12 24.01
CA SER A 116 -21.22 -19.75 24.52
C SER A 116 -20.14 -19.80 23.42
N TYR A 117 -20.12 -20.90 22.67
CA TYR A 117 -19.13 -21.11 21.61
C TYR A 117 -19.34 -20.13 20.46
N THR A 118 -20.60 -19.88 20.07
CA THR A 118 -20.94 -18.87 19.05
C THR A 118 -20.48 -17.48 19.47
N LYS A 119 -20.74 -17.07 20.72
CA LYS A 119 -20.21 -15.79 21.25
C LYS A 119 -18.69 -15.70 21.19
N SER A 120 -17.99 -16.78 21.55
CA SER A 120 -16.53 -16.82 21.51
C SER A 120 -16.02 -16.67 20.08
N LEU A 121 -16.62 -17.38 19.12
CA LEU A 121 -16.25 -17.28 17.70
C LEU A 121 -16.55 -15.90 17.12
N ASP A 122 -17.70 -15.31 17.46
CA ASP A 122 -18.09 -13.98 16.99
C ASP A 122 -17.16 -12.90 17.56
N LEU A 123 -16.71 -13.04 18.81
CA LEU A 123 -15.70 -12.16 19.41
C LEU A 123 -14.36 -12.27 18.66
N SER A 124 -13.89 -13.49 18.41
CA SER A 124 -12.67 -13.72 17.63
C SER A 124 -12.80 -13.15 16.21
N SER A 125 -13.94 -13.34 15.55
CA SER A 125 -14.23 -12.76 14.23
C SER A 125 -14.13 -11.24 14.24
N SER A 126 -14.74 -10.60 15.24
CA SER A 126 -14.76 -9.14 15.38
C SER A 126 -13.35 -8.58 15.58
N LEU A 127 -12.53 -9.23 16.40
CA LEU A 127 -11.14 -8.82 16.64
C LEU A 127 -10.28 -8.92 15.36
N ILE A 128 -10.46 -9.99 14.58
CA ILE A 128 -9.76 -10.17 13.32
C ILE A 128 -10.16 -9.09 12.31
N GLU A 129 -11.45 -8.77 12.24
CA GLU A 129 -11.98 -7.73 11.36
C GLU A 129 -11.43 -6.34 11.73
N GLU A 130 -11.44 -6.00 13.02
CA GLU A 130 -10.86 -4.76 13.53
C GLU A 130 -9.38 -4.65 13.18
N HIS A 131 -8.59 -5.68 13.47
CA HIS A 131 -7.17 -5.72 13.12
C HIS A 131 -6.95 -5.52 11.61
N THR A 132 -7.74 -6.21 10.78
CA THR A 132 -7.62 -6.12 9.32
C THR A 132 -7.91 -4.70 8.82
N LEU A 133 -8.94 -4.05 9.34
CA LEU A 133 -9.28 -2.67 9.00
C LEU A 133 -8.18 -1.70 9.43
N ASP A 134 -7.60 -1.91 10.61
CA ASP A 134 -6.54 -1.07 11.15
C ASP A 134 -5.24 -1.19 10.33
N THR A 135 -4.85 -2.42 9.94
CA THR A 135 -3.74 -2.67 9.01
C THR A 135 -3.97 -1.99 7.65
N ILE A 136 -5.16 -2.11 7.07
CA ILE A 136 -5.51 -1.40 5.81
C ILE A 136 -5.43 0.12 5.99
N GLY A 137 -5.86 0.63 7.15
CA GLY A 137 -5.76 2.03 7.52
C GLY A 137 -4.31 2.53 7.56
N LYS A 138 -3.40 1.74 8.12
CA LYS A 138 -1.95 2.01 8.17
C LYS A 138 -1.34 2.02 6.78
N ILE A 139 -1.58 0.97 5.97
CA ILE A 139 -1.13 0.89 4.58
C ILE A 139 -1.54 2.13 3.79
N ARG A 140 -2.81 2.53 3.89
CA ARG A 140 -3.33 3.70 3.16
C ARG A 140 -2.66 5.00 3.61
N SER A 141 -2.37 5.14 4.91
CA SER A 141 -1.77 6.34 5.46
C SER A 141 -0.30 6.47 5.04
N GLU A 142 0.44 5.37 5.09
CA GLU A 142 1.85 5.30 4.65
C GLU A 142 1.98 5.50 3.13
N ALA A 143 1.08 4.91 2.33
CA ALA A 143 1.03 5.15 0.89
C ALA A 143 0.76 6.62 0.53
N LYS A 144 -0.06 7.33 1.32
CA LYS A 144 -0.31 8.77 1.14
C LYS A 144 0.92 9.62 1.47
N LEU A 145 1.68 9.24 2.50
CA LEU A 145 2.93 9.91 2.88
C LEU A 145 4.04 9.67 1.86
N SER A 146 3.97 8.58 1.10
CA SER A 146 4.93 8.25 0.06
C SER A 146 4.77 9.09 -1.21
N LYS A 147 3.71 9.90 -1.34
CA LYS A 147 3.49 10.73 -2.53
C LYS A 147 4.66 11.71 -2.72
N PRO A 148 5.23 11.79 -3.92
CA PRO A 148 6.30 12.75 -4.19
C PRO A 148 5.75 14.17 -4.03
N ASN A 149 6.43 14.97 -3.20
CA ASN A 149 6.23 16.41 -3.15
C ASN A 149 6.73 17.00 -4.47
N LEU A 150 5.85 17.04 -5.46
CA LEU A 150 6.07 17.79 -6.69
C LEU A 150 5.87 19.27 -6.33
N SER A 151 6.95 19.94 -5.92
CA SER A 151 6.99 21.40 -5.94
C SER A 151 6.64 21.87 -7.35
N SER A 152 5.74 22.86 -7.42
CA SER A 152 5.18 23.42 -8.66
C SER A 152 6.23 23.91 -9.66
N ASP A 153 7.48 24.13 -9.23
CA ASP A 153 8.62 24.46 -10.08
C ASP A 153 9.01 23.33 -11.06
N ASN A 154 8.55 22.10 -10.84
CA ASN A 154 8.84 20.99 -11.76
C ASN A 154 7.85 20.88 -12.94
N LEU A 155 6.80 21.71 -12.96
CA LEU A 155 5.70 21.63 -13.95
C LEU A 155 5.71 22.76 -15.00
N GLU A 156 6.52 23.80 -14.86
CA GLU A 156 6.76 24.83 -15.89
C GLU A 156 8.11 24.63 -16.59
#